data_AF-A0A7J3YRU5-F1
#
_entry.id   AF-A0A7J3YRU5-F1
#
_cell.length_a   1.000
_cell.length_b   1.000
_cell.length_c   1.000
_cell.angle_alpha   90.00
_cell.angle_beta   90.00
_cell.angle_gamma   90.00
#
_symmetry.space_group_name_H-M   'P 1'
#
loop_
_entity.id
_entity.type
_entity.pdbx_description
1 polymer ?
#
loop_
_entity_poly.entity_id
_entity_poly.type
_entity_poly.pdbx_seq_one_letter_code
_entity_poly.pdbx_strand_id
1 'polypeptide(L)'
;MSENIYRKIVEYLKSNPGAMPREIADALGISVGMVRIALLRLRESGYVIRSSKGGYVVKSSAEDMETQGVAGTDAYEGMRKKVGEEAGTHAGKDLSALKEYVDSEITALRNEVSELRKIVESLNDRVSKIETEFTLLMKSLKTERKAREEVSALGEEVIMRVDNVRNRGISVDSLLRTGSYVVVGNYVVSQSFMEGFKKKFPIPLREVKNLTKEEKELLDAMVSEGLAYLHAGKEYRLA
;
A
#
# COMPACT_ATOMS: atom_id res chain seq x y z
N MET A 1 -32.34 -13.01 -14.82
CA MET A 1 -33.32 -12.43 -13.88
C MET A 1 -33.91 -11.09 -14.36
N SER A 2 -33.17 -10.25 -15.08
CA SER A 2 -33.58 -8.93 -15.58
C SER A 2 -34.66 -8.94 -16.69
N GLU A 3 -34.69 -9.97 -17.54
CA GLU A 3 -35.59 -10.05 -18.70
C GLU A 3 -37.08 -10.19 -18.34
N ASN A 4 -37.36 -10.77 -17.16
CA ASN A 4 -38.71 -10.93 -16.64
C ASN A 4 -39.35 -9.58 -16.26
N ILE A 5 -38.54 -8.61 -15.80
CA ILE A 5 -39.01 -7.29 -15.34
C ILE A 5 -39.44 -6.43 -16.53
N TYR A 6 -38.66 -6.43 -17.61
CA TYR A 6 -38.98 -5.66 -18.82
C TYR A 6 -40.31 -6.12 -19.45
N ARG A 7 -40.52 -7.43 -19.56
CA ARG A 7 -41.75 -8.01 -20.10
C ARG A 7 -42.97 -7.60 -19.29
N LYS A 8 -42.89 -7.69 -17.95
CA LYS A 8 -43.97 -7.29 -17.04
C LYS A 8 -44.32 -5.81 -17.14
N ILE A 9 -43.32 -4.94 -17.29
CA ILE A 9 -43.54 -3.49 -17.45
C ILE A 9 -44.22 -3.18 -18.79
N VAL A 10 -43.79 -3.81 -19.89
CA VAL A 10 -44.41 -3.62 -21.20
C VAL A 10 -45.86 -4.12 -21.20
N GLU A 11 -46.12 -5.29 -20.63
CA GLU A 11 -47.47 -5.85 -20.50
C GLU A 11 -48.39 -4.95 -19.67
N TYR A 12 -47.90 -4.44 -18.53
CA TYR A 12 -48.64 -3.48 -17.71
C TYR A 12 -48.96 -2.18 -18.47
N LEU A 13 -48.01 -1.67 -19.26
CA LEU A 13 -48.20 -0.46 -20.08
C LEU A 13 -49.14 -0.67 -21.27
N LYS A 14 -49.31 -1.90 -21.77
CA LYS A 14 -50.33 -2.23 -22.76
C LYS A 14 -51.73 -2.10 -22.17
N SER A 15 -51.92 -2.54 -20.93
CA SER A 15 -53.20 -2.43 -20.21
C SER A 15 -53.45 -1.04 -19.62
N ASN A 16 -52.38 -0.27 -19.33
CA ASN A 16 -52.45 1.04 -18.69
C ASN A 16 -51.55 2.06 -19.44
N PRO A 17 -51.98 2.54 -20.62
CA PRO A 17 -51.21 3.50 -21.40
C PRO A 17 -51.11 4.84 -20.67
N GLY A 18 -49.90 5.38 -20.57
CA GLY A 18 -49.63 6.64 -19.90
C GLY A 18 -49.36 6.51 -18.40
N ALA A 19 -49.19 5.30 -17.87
CA ALA A 19 -48.87 5.09 -16.46
C ALA A 19 -47.53 5.75 -16.07
N MET A 20 -47.46 6.24 -14.84
CA MET A 20 -46.26 6.83 -14.26
C MET A 20 -45.34 5.76 -13.64
N PRO A 21 -44.02 6.02 -13.53
CA PRO A 21 -43.09 5.07 -12.89
C PRO A 21 -43.45 4.68 -11.45
N ARG A 22 -44.21 5.52 -10.73
CA ARG A 22 -44.73 5.22 -9.40
C ARG A 22 -45.87 4.18 -9.46
N GLU A 23 -46.85 4.41 -10.32
CA GLU A 23 -48.01 3.50 -10.48
C GLU A 23 -47.58 2.11 -10.95
N ILE A 24 -46.60 2.05 -11.85
CA ILE A 24 -46.02 0.78 -12.34
C ILE A 24 -45.28 0.05 -11.19
N ALA A 25 -44.57 0.78 -10.34
CA ALA A 25 -43.85 0.23 -9.20
C ALA A 25 -44.81 -0.35 -8.15
N ASP A 26 -45.87 0.39 -7.82
CA ASP A 26 -46.88 -0.02 -6.86
C ASP A 26 -47.66 -1.24 -7.36
N ALA A 27 -48.01 -1.29 -8.65
CA ALA A 27 -48.74 -2.41 -9.24
C ALA A 27 -47.90 -3.69 -9.39
N LEU A 28 -46.61 -3.58 -9.70
CA LEU A 28 -45.72 -4.73 -9.90
C LEU A 28 -44.98 -5.17 -8.63
N GLY A 29 -45.07 -4.39 -7.54
CA GLY A 29 -44.33 -4.64 -6.30
C GLY A 29 -42.82 -4.49 -6.47
N ILE A 30 -42.37 -3.62 -7.37
CA ILE A 30 -40.96 -3.39 -7.72
C ILE A 30 -40.56 -1.99 -7.29
N SER A 31 -39.28 -1.77 -6.96
CA SER A 31 -38.81 -0.43 -6.61
C SER A 31 -38.95 0.56 -7.77
N VAL A 32 -39.38 1.80 -7.45
CA VAL A 32 -39.52 2.90 -8.43
C VAL A 32 -38.20 3.16 -9.18
N GLY A 33 -37.06 2.98 -8.52
CA GLY A 33 -35.74 3.11 -9.14
C GLY A 33 -35.50 2.07 -10.23
N MET A 34 -35.84 0.80 -9.99
CA MET A 34 -35.72 -0.26 -10.99
C MET A 34 -36.66 -0.03 -12.17
N VAL A 35 -37.89 0.44 -11.91
CA VAL A 35 -38.84 0.80 -12.98
C VAL A 35 -38.30 1.94 -13.86
N ARG A 36 -37.69 2.98 -13.27
CA ARG A 36 -37.07 4.09 -14.02
C ARG A 36 -35.93 3.61 -14.92
N ILE A 37 -35.03 2.78 -14.38
CA ILE A 37 -33.92 2.19 -15.15
C ILE A 37 -34.47 1.29 -16.26
N ALA A 38 -35.52 0.53 -15.97
CA ALA A 38 -36.12 -0.36 -16.94
C ALA A 38 -36.80 0.39 -18.09
N LEU A 39 -37.57 1.44 -17.77
CA LEU A 39 -38.22 2.31 -18.76
C LEU A 39 -37.21 3.09 -19.61
N LEU A 40 -36.08 3.51 -19.02
CA LEU A 40 -34.99 4.15 -19.77
C LEU A 40 -34.44 3.21 -20.85
N ARG A 41 -34.11 1.96 -20.47
CA ARG A 41 -33.62 0.95 -21.41
C ARG A 41 -34.68 0.53 -22.44
N LEU A 42 -35.95 0.42 -22.06
CA LEU A 42 -37.07 0.16 -22.97
C LEU A 42 -37.32 1.30 -23.97
N ARG A 43 -37.00 2.54 -23.57
CA ARG A 43 -37.06 3.72 -24.43
C ARG A 43 -35.90 3.76 -25.41
N GLU A 44 -34.68 3.50 -24.95
CA GLU A 44 -33.48 3.41 -25.80
C GLU A 44 -33.61 2.31 -26.86
N SER A 45 -34.22 1.19 -26.48
CA SER A 45 -34.53 0.07 -27.39
C SER A 45 -35.79 0.28 -28.25
N GLY A 46 -36.51 1.40 -28.07
CA GLY A 46 -37.61 1.80 -28.95
C GLY A 46 -38.96 1.14 -28.66
N TYR A 47 -39.11 0.36 -27.60
CA TYR A 47 -40.36 -0.31 -27.23
C TYR A 47 -41.38 0.60 -26.52
N VAL A 48 -40.92 1.69 -25.88
CA VAL A 48 -41.77 2.59 -25.09
C VAL A 48 -41.42 4.05 -25.36
N ILE A 49 -42.44 4.91 -25.41
CA ILE A 49 -42.29 6.36 -25.61
C ILE A 49 -42.90 7.10 -24.40
N ARG A 50 -42.33 8.26 -24.07
CA ARG A 50 -42.87 9.14 -23.04
C ARG A 50 -44.02 9.98 -23.61
N SER A 51 -45.18 9.94 -22.98
CA SER A 51 -46.32 10.77 -23.37
C SER A 51 -46.13 12.23 -22.95
N SER A 52 -46.87 13.14 -23.57
CA SER A 52 -46.85 14.58 -23.26
C SER A 52 -47.24 14.90 -21.81
N LYS A 53 -47.99 13.99 -21.15
CA LYS A 53 -48.40 14.11 -19.73
C LYS A 53 -47.40 13.52 -18.74
N GLY A 54 -46.23 13.07 -19.22
CA GLY A 54 -45.13 12.59 -18.38
C GLY A 54 -45.11 11.09 -18.08
N GLY A 55 -46.15 10.36 -18.49
CA GLY A 55 -46.24 8.89 -18.39
C GLY A 55 -45.60 8.16 -19.57
N TYR A 56 -45.75 6.83 -19.61
CA TYR A 56 -45.13 5.97 -20.63
C TYR A 56 -46.17 5.18 -21.44
N VAL A 57 -45.95 5.00 -22.74
CA VAL A 57 -46.85 4.26 -23.65
C VAL A 57 -46.01 3.31 -24.49
N VAL A 58 -46.49 2.08 -24.69
CA VAL A 58 -45.83 1.11 -25.57
C VAL A 58 -45.96 1.57 -27.01
N LYS A 59 -44.86 1.55 -27.75
CA LYS A 59 -44.87 1.76 -29.20
C LYS A 59 -45.42 0.49 -29.83
N SER A 60 -46.71 0.47 -30.17
CA SER A 60 -47.24 -0.59 -31.03
C SER A 60 -46.50 -0.54 -32.37
N SER A 61 -46.12 -1.71 -32.88
CA SER A 61 -45.81 -1.87 -34.30
C SER A 61 -46.99 -1.30 -35.09
N ALA A 62 -46.73 -0.74 -36.27
CA ALA A 62 -47.75 -0.18 -37.15
C ALA A 62 -48.80 -1.20 -37.64
N GLU A 63 -48.79 -2.44 -37.13
CA GLU A 63 -49.70 -3.54 -37.50
C GLU A 63 -51.01 -3.56 -36.70
N ASP A 64 -51.16 -2.76 -35.63
CA ASP A 64 -52.38 -2.71 -34.81
C ASP A 64 -53.23 -1.43 -35.03
N MET A 65 -52.94 -0.61 -36.05
CA MET A 65 -53.63 0.66 -36.33
C MET A 65 -54.47 0.67 -37.63
N GLU A 66 -54.85 -0.50 -38.16
CA GLU A 66 -55.67 -0.60 -39.38
C GLU A 66 -57.19 -0.72 -39.15
N THR A 67 -57.70 -0.39 -37.95
CA THR A 67 -59.15 -0.26 -37.74
C THR A 67 -59.51 1.08 -37.12
N GLN A 68 -59.47 2.13 -37.94
CA GLN A 68 -60.53 3.15 -38.10
C GLN A 68 -59.97 4.30 -38.92
N GLY A 69 -60.36 4.34 -40.19
CA GLY A 69 -59.85 5.30 -41.16
C GLY A 69 -60.38 6.72 -40.97
N VAL A 70 -59.63 7.69 -41.48
CA VAL A 70 -60.16 8.87 -42.19
C VAL A 70 -59.15 9.23 -43.28
N ALA A 71 -59.68 9.44 -44.48
CA ALA A 71 -59.00 9.78 -45.72
C ALA A 71 -58.20 11.11 -45.65
N GLY A 72 -57.12 11.20 -46.43
CA GLY A 72 -56.43 12.47 -46.69
C GLY A 72 -54.95 12.36 -47.06
N THR A 73 -54.59 11.59 -48.08
CA THR A 73 -53.34 11.78 -48.85
C THR A 73 -53.62 12.91 -49.85
N ASP A 74 -52.89 14.02 -49.91
CA ASP A 74 -51.69 14.18 -50.76
C ASP A 74 -50.97 15.54 -50.49
N ALA A 75 -51.10 16.12 -49.29
CA ALA A 75 -50.49 17.42 -48.97
C ALA A 75 -49.24 17.34 -48.05
N TYR A 76 -48.97 16.18 -47.43
CA TYR A 76 -47.96 16.04 -46.37
C TYR A 76 -46.60 15.50 -46.84
N GLU A 77 -46.46 15.05 -48.08
CA GLU A 77 -45.21 14.44 -48.55
C GLU A 77 -44.15 15.48 -48.98
N GLY A 78 -44.58 16.66 -49.44
CA GLY A 78 -43.67 17.74 -49.84
C GLY A 78 -42.97 18.46 -48.69
N MET A 79 -43.60 18.57 -47.51
CA MET A 79 -43.00 19.21 -46.32
C MET A 79 -42.00 18.30 -45.59
N ARG A 80 -42.14 16.97 -45.73
CA ARG A 80 -41.29 16.00 -45.02
C ARG A 80 -39.87 15.90 -45.59
N LYS A 81 -39.68 16.20 -46.89
CA LYS A 81 -38.35 16.15 -47.54
C LYS A 81 -37.48 17.38 -47.25
N LYS A 82 -38.04 18.59 -47.12
CA LYS A 82 -37.24 19.79 -46.80
C LYS A 82 -36.84 19.92 -45.33
N VAL A 83 -37.68 19.46 -44.39
CA VAL A 83 -37.38 19.57 -42.94
C VAL A 83 -36.48 18.43 -42.46
N GLY A 84 -36.48 17.27 -43.13
CA GLY A 84 -35.66 16.11 -42.76
C GLY A 84 -34.17 16.24 -43.06
N GLU A 85 -33.79 16.93 -44.15
CA GLU A 85 -32.38 17.05 -44.58
C GLU A 85 -31.60 18.12 -43.79
N GLU A 86 -32.21 19.25 -43.44
CA GLU A 86 -31.54 20.34 -42.71
C GLU A 86 -31.46 20.07 -41.20
N ALA A 87 -32.51 19.48 -40.59
CA ALA A 87 -32.51 19.13 -39.17
C ALA A 87 -31.67 17.88 -38.85
N GLY A 88 -31.62 16.90 -39.76
CA GLY A 88 -30.80 15.69 -39.62
C GLY A 88 -29.30 15.95 -39.73
N THR A 89 -28.88 16.93 -40.53
CA THR A 89 -27.47 17.28 -40.73
C THR A 89 -26.88 18.11 -39.60
N HIS A 90 -27.66 19.02 -38.98
CA HIS A 90 -27.20 19.78 -37.81
C HIS A 90 -27.16 18.92 -36.55
N ALA A 91 -28.23 18.14 -36.28
CA ALA A 91 -28.24 17.22 -35.14
C ALA A 91 -27.16 16.14 -35.25
N GLY A 92 -26.89 15.63 -36.46
CA GLY A 92 -25.81 14.69 -36.71
C GLY A 92 -24.41 15.26 -36.49
N LYS A 93 -24.19 16.53 -36.86
CA LYS A 93 -22.92 17.24 -36.61
C LYS A 93 -22.69 17.54 -35.13
N ASP A 94 -23.74 17.95 -34.42
CA ASP A 94 -23.66 18.21 -32.98
C ASP A 94 -23.43 16.91 -32.20
N LEU A 95 -24.08 15.81 -32.63
CA LEU A 95 -23.85 14.46 -32.08
C LEU A 95 -22.43 13.96 -32.37
N SER A 96 -21.87 14.22 -33.56
CA SER A 96 -20.50 13.83 -33.87
C SER A 96 -19.48 14.65 -33.08
N ALA A 97 -19.69 15.96 -32.94
CA ALA A 97 -18.81 16.83 -32.17
C ALA A 97 -18.83 16.48 -30.67
N LEU A 98 -20.01 16.19 -30.12
CA LEU A 98 -20.14 15.73 -28.74
C LEU A 98 -19.50 14.35 -28.54
N LYS A 99 -19.62 13.45 -29.52
CA LYS A 99 -18.96 12.15 -29.49
C LYS A 99 -17.45 12.28 -29.52
N GLU A 100 -16.88 13.11 -30.38
CA GLU A 100 -15.43 13.37 -30.43
C GLU A 100 -14.93 13.99 -29.12
N TYR A 101 -15.68 14.92 -28.53
CA TYR A 101 -15.35 15.49 -27.23
C TYR A 101 -15.34 14.42 -26.13
N VAL A 102 -16.39 13.60 -26.04
CA VAL A 102 -16.48 12.51 -25.07
C VAL A 102 -15.39 11.46 -25.29
N ASP A 103 -15.09 11.10 -26.54
CA ASP A 103 -14.00 10.18 -26.85
C ASP A 103 -12.65 10.77 -26.44
N SER A 104 -12.42 12.07 -26.65
CA SER A 104 -11.21 12.76 -26.20
C SER A 104 -11.07 12.76 -24.67
N GLU A 105 -12.16 13.03 -23.95
CA GLU A 105 -12.19 13.03 -22.48
C GLU A 105 -11.97 11.62 -21.93
N ILE A 106 -12.57 10.60 -22.55
CA ILE A 106 -12.33 9.20 -22.20
C ILE A 106 -10.86 8.82 -22.42
N THR A 107 -10.22 9.30 -23.50
CA THR A 107 -8.79 9.05 -23.71
C THR A 107 -7.91 9.76 -22.68
N ALA A 108 -8.24 11.00 -22.31
CA ALA A 108 -7.53 11.75 -21.27
C ALA A 108 -7.63 11.04 -19.91
N LEU A 109 -8.84 10.68 -19.49
CA LEU A 109 -9.07 9.93 -18.25
C LEU A 109 -8.38 8.56 -18.26
N ARG A 110 -8.33 7.87 -19.39
CA ARG A 110 -7.59 6.59 -19.51
C ARG A 110 -6.09 6.80 -19.32
N ASN A 111 -5.53 7.88 -19.85
CA ASN A 111 -4.12 8.22 -19.67
C ASN A 111 -3.82 8.55 -18.21
N GLU A 112 -4.64 9.37 -17.57
CA GLU A 112 -4.50 9.68 -16.13
C GLU A 112 -4.58 8.42 -15.27
N VAL A 113 -5.56 7.53 -15.53
CA VAL A 113 -5.68 6.25 -14.81
C VAL A 113 -4.44 5.38 -15.04
N SER A 114 -3.88 5.38 -16.25
CA SER A 114 -2.64 4.64 -16.56
C SER A 114 -1.45 5.21 -15.79
N GLU A 115 -1.31 6.54 -15.69
CA GLU A 115 -0.25 7.18 -14.92
C GLU A 115 -0.40 6.93 -13.42
N LEU A 116 -1.61 7.06 -12.89
CA LEU A 116 -1.90 6.74 -11.49
C LEU A 116 -1.56 5.29 -11.16
N ARG A 117 -1.85 4.33 -12.06
CA ARG A 117 -1.44 2.93 -11.88
C ARG A 117 0.07 2.77 -11.78
N LYS A 118 0.83 3.42 -12.67
CA LYS A 118 2.31 3.40 -12.61
C LYS A 118 2.84 3.99 -11.30
N ILE A 119 2.23 5.07 -10.83
CA ILE A 119 2.60 5.70 -9.54
C ILE A 119 2.31 4.75 -8.38
N VAL A 120 1.14 4.09 -8.38
CA VAL A 120 0.77 3.11 -7.35
C VAL A 120 1.71 1.90 -7.37
N GLU A 121 2.06 1.37 -8.53
CA GLU A 121 3.04 0.28 -8.66
C GLU A 121 4.42 0.69 -8.11
N SER A 122 4.92 1.86 -8.51
CA SER A 122 6.19 2.40 -8.00
C SER A 122 6.17 2.63 -6.49
N LEU A 123 5.05 3.12 -5.96
CA LEU A 123 4.89 3.32 -4.52
C LEU A 123 4.86 1.98 -3.78
N ASN A 124 4.17 0.97 -4.33
CA ASN A 124 4.09 -0.36 -3.75
C ASN A 124 5.48 -1.03 -3.71
N ASP A 125 6.26 -0.89 -4.77
CA ASP A 125 7.65 -1.38 -4.81
C ASP A 125 8.51 -0.71 -3.73
N ARG A 126 8.38 0.62 -3.56
CA ARG A 126 9.08 1.36 -2.51
C ARG A 126 8.66 0.93 -1.12
N VAL A 127 7.36 0.72 -0.90
CA VAL A 127 6.83 0.22 0.38
C VAL A 127 7.40 -1.16 0.69
N SER A 128 7.42 -2.09 -0.29
CA SER A 128 7.99 -3.42 -0.08
C SER A 128 9.47 -3.38 0.31
N LYS A 129 10.26 -2.49 -0.30
CA LYS A 129 11.67 -2.29 0.06
C LYS A 129 11.80 -1.79 1.49
N ILE A 130 11.03 -0.77 1.86
CA ILE A 130 11.01 -0.24 3.24
C ILE A 130 10.61 -1.35 4.23
N GLU A 131 9.61 -2.18 3.93
CA GLU A 131 9.22 -3.29 4.79
C GLU A 131 10.36 -4.30 4.98
N THR A 132 11.06 -4.67 3.91
CA THR A 132 12.22 -5.57 4.00
C THR A 132 13.34 -4.97 4.84
N GLU A 133 13.70 -3.71 4.61
CA GLU A 133 14.71 -3.00 5.42
C GLU A 133 14.27 -2.91 6.88
N PHE A 134 13.01 -2.56 7.14
CA PHE A 134 12.47 -2.49 8.49
C PHE A 134 12.54 -3.84 9.22
N THR A 135 12.25 -4.96 8.53
CA THR A 135 12.37 -6.28 9.14
C THR A 135 13.82 -6.64 9.49
N LEU A 136 14.77 -6.27 8.65
CA LEU A 136 16.19 -6.47 8.90
C LEU A 136 16.68 -5.61 10.07
N LEU A 137 16.28 -4.33 10.12
CA LEU A 137 16.57 -3.43 11.23
C LEU A 137 15.95 -3.93 12.55
N MET A 138 14.71 -4.43 12.52
CA MET A 138 14.07 -5.00 13.70
C MET A 138 14.81 -6.23 14.21
N LYS A 139 15.34 -7.06 13.30
CA LYS A 139 16.14 -8.22 13.68
C LYS A 139 17.47 -7.81 14.30
N SER A 140 18.18 -6.84 13.70
CA SER A 140 19.45 -6.34 14.25
C SER A 140 19.26 -5.62 15.58
N LEU A 141 18.19 -4.84 15.75
CA LEU A 141 17.87 -4.18 17.00
C LEU A 141 17.56 -5.17 18.13
N LYS A 142 16.86 -6.27 17.81
CA LYS A 142 16.62 -7.34 18.79
C LYS A 142 17.92 -8.02 19.22
N THR A 143 18.86 -8.26 18.31
CA THR A 143 20.16 -8.84 18.66
C THR A 143 21.02 -7.87 19.48
N GLU A 144 21.02 -6.58 19.13
CA GLU A 144 21.72 -5.53 19.88
C GLU A 144 21.14 -5.35 21.29
N ARG A 145 19.81 -5.36 21.43
CA ARG A 145 19.17 -5.30 22.76
C ARG A 145 19.57 -6.47 23.65
N LYS A 146 19.57 -7.69 23.12
CA LYS A 146 20.03 -8.88 23.85
C LYS A 146 21.50 -8.76 24.27
N ALA A 147 22.37 -8.33 23.35
CA ALA A 147 23.78 -8.10 23.67
C ALA A 147 23.95 -7.04 24.77
N ARG A 148 23.17 -5.96 24.72
CA ARG A 148 23.20 -4.90 25.74
C ARG A 148 22.66 -5.36 27.10
N GLU A 149 21.62 -6.18 27.12
CA GLU A 149 21.09 -6.81 28.34
C GLU A 149 22.12 -7.77 28.95
N GLU A 150 22.78 -8.59 28.13
CA GLU A 150 23.87 -9.47 28.56
C GLU A 150 25.06 -8.67 29.13
N VAL A 151 25.44 -7.56 28.49
CA VAL A 151 26.45 -6.62 29.01
C VAL A 151 26.03 -6.02 30.34
N SER A 152 24.77 -5.60 30.48
CA SER A 152 24.25 -5.05 31.74
C SER A 152 24.22 -6.10 32.86
N ALA A 153 24.03 -7.38 32.52
CA ALA A 153 24.01 -8.47 33.48
C ALA A 153 25.39 -8.82 34.04
N LEU A 154 26.48 -8.40 33.38
CA LEU A 154 27.84 -8.58 33.89
C LEU A 154 28.19 -7.67 35.08
N GLY A 155 27.42 -6.60 35.31
CA GLY A 155 27.74 -5.60 36.33
C GLY A 155 29.03 -4.82 36.00
N GLU A 156 29.57 -4.11 37.01
CA GLU A 156 30.83 -3.34 36.89
C GLU A 156 32.09 -4.20 37.06
N GLU A 157 32.00 -5.54 36.92
CA GLU A 157 33.17 -6.40 37.08
C GLU A 157 34.23 -6.08 36.00
N VAL A 158 35.36 -5.57 36.50
CA VAL A 158 36.41 -4.91 35.73
C VAL A 158 37.22 -5.92 34.88
N ILE A 159 37.42 -7.12 35.42
CA ILE A 159 38.11 -8.26 34.79
C ILE A 159 37.40 -9.55 35.15
N MET A 160 37.18 -10.41 34.15
CA MET A 160 36.63 -11.74 34.31
C MET A 160 37.38 -12.76 33.47
N ARG A 161 37.45 -14.01 33.93
CA ARG A 161 37.89 -15.12 33.06
C ARG A 161 36.83 -15.43 32.02
N VAL A 162 37.25 -15.80 30.82
CA VAL A 162 36.35 -16.20 29.72
C VAL A 162 35.42 -17.33 30.16
N ASP A 163 35.92 -18.28 30.95
CA ASP A 163 35.12 -19.38 31.48
C ASP A 163 33.99 -18.89 32.41
N ASN A 164 34.25 -17.88 33.24
CA ASN A 164 33.23 -17.30 34.12
C ASN A 164 32.12 -16.59 33.31
N VAL A 165 32.50 -15.91 32.23
CA VAL A 165 31.55 -15.26 31.32
C VAL A 165 30.66 -16.32 30.64
N ARG A 166 31.26 -17.40 30.13
CA ARG A 166 30.51 -18.50 29.51
C ARG A 166 29.60 -19.22 30.51
N ASN A 167 30.06 -19.43 31.74
CA ASN A 167 29.27 -20.05 32.80
C ASN A 167 28.06 -19.22 33.22
N ARG A 168 28.12 -17.89 33.04
CA ARG A 168 26.97 -16.97 33.23
C ARG A 168 25.99 -16.98 32.06
N GLY A 169 26.22 -17.82 31.04
CA GLY A 169 25.37 -17.93 29.85
C GLY A 169 25.56 -16.80 28.84
N ILE A 170 26.64 -16.01 28.97
CA ILE A 170 26.91 -14.84 28.14
C ILE A 170 27.91 -15.21 27.05
N SER A 171 27.64 -14.79 25.82
CA SER A 171 28.55 -15.05 24.71
C SER A 171 29.69 -14.03 24.71
N VAL A 172 30.95 -14.47 24.59
CA VAL A 172 32.09 -13.54 24.50
C VAL A 172 31.97 -12.65 23.25
N ASP A 173 31.41 -13.21 22.17
CA ASP A 173 31.21 -12.52 20.89
C ASP A 173 30.17 -11.38 20.97
N SER A 174 29.14 -11.51 21.83
CA SER A 174 28.21 -10.40 22.08
C SER A 174 28.90 -9.23 22.78
N LEU A 175 29.78 -9.50 23.74
CA LEU A 175 30.53 -8.47 24.48
C LEU A 175 31.50 -7.69 23.60
N LEU A 176 32.18 -8.39 22.67
CA LEU A 176 33.06 -7.77 21.70
C LEU A 176 32.29 -6.90 20.69
N ARG A 177 31.11 -7.35 20.25
CA ARG A 177 30.25 -6.56 19.33
C ARG A 177 29.79 -5.24 19.94
N THR A 178 29.45 -5.24 21.23
CA THR A 178 29.05 -4.01 21.93
C THR A 178 30.23 -3.05 22.17
N GLY A 179 31.47 -3.50 21.99
CA GLY A 179 32.69 -2.71 22.18
C GLY A 179 32.97 -2.29 23.63
N SER A 180 32.22 -2.84 24.60
CA SER A 180 32.34 -2.49 26.02
C SER A 180 33.42 -3.29 26.74
N TYR A 181 33.83 -4.43 26.17
CA TYR A 181 34.85 -5.32 26.72
C TYR A 181 35.82 -5.75 25.62
N VAL A 182 37.04 -6.07 26.04
CA VAL A 182 38.13 -6.59 25.19
C VAL A 182 38.66 -7.88 25.78
N VAL A 183 39.00 -8.83 24.92
CA VAL A 183 39.62 -10.09 25.32
C VAL A 183 41.14 -9.93 25.33
N VAL A 184 41.77 -10.30 26.44
CA VAL A 184 43.22 -10.39 26.61
C VAL A 184 43.54 -11.78 27.15
N GLY A 185 44.03 -12.64 26.27
CA GLY A 185 44.27 -14.05 26.57
C GLY A 185 43.00 -14.73 27.09
N ASN A 186 43.05 -15.27 28.31
CA ASN A 186 41.89 -15.93 28.94
C ASN A 186 41.01 -14.98 29.78
N TYR A 187 41.19 -13.68 29.65
CA TYR A 187 40.44 -12.66 30.40
C TYR A 187 39.61 -11.76 29.47
N VAL A 188 38.44 -11.38 29.96
CA VAL A 188 37.55 -10.36 29.41
C VAL A 188 37.66 -9.15 30.33
N VAL A 189 38.04 -8.02 29.75
CA VAL A 189 38.42 -6.80 30.46
C VAL A 189 37.52 -5.67 29.98
N SER A 190 36.99 -4.84 30.88
CA SER A 190 36.21 -3.68 30.46
C SER A 190 37.06 -2.67 29.69
N GLN A 191 36.49 -2.06 28.65
CA GLN A 191 37.21 -1.10 27.80
C GLN A 191 37.72 0.10 28.61
N SER A 192 36.91 0.61 29.54
CA SER A 192 37.27 1.73 30.42
C SER A 192 38.47 1.41 31.31
N PHE A 193 38.54 0.20 31.85
CA PHE A 193 39.67 -0.23 32.66
C PHE A 193 40.91 -0.47 31.82
N MET A 194 40.76 -1.11 30.65
CA MET A 194 41.86 -1.32 29.71
C MET A 194 42.51 0.02 29.31
N GLU A 195 41.71 1.02 28.97
CA GLU A 195 42.21 2.37 28.64
C GLU A 195 42.85 3.07 29.84
N GLY A 196 42.26 2.95 31.04
CA GLY A 196 42.85 3.45 32.27
C GLY A 196 44.20 2.81 32.60
N PHE A 197 44.31 1.50 32.39
CA PHE A 197 45.54 0.74 32.62
C PHE A 197 46.61 1.07 31.60
N LYS A 198 46.27 1.19 30.30
CA LYS A 198 47.20 1.61 29.24
C LYS A 198 47.87 2.97 29.52
N LYS A 199 47.17 3.91 30.15
CA LYS A 199 47.73 5.22 30.55
C LYS A 199 48.83 5.13 31.61
N LYS A 200 48.92 4.02 32.35
CA LYS A 200 49.98 3.79 33.33
C LYS A 200 51.29 3.33 32.68
N PHE A 201 51.28 2.95 31.41
CA PHE A 201 52.48 2.57 30.70
C PHE A 201 53.28 3.81 30.26
N PRO A 202 54.62 3.76 30.31
CA PRO A 202 55.45 2.64 30.78
C PRO A 202 55.43 2.49 32.32
N ILE A 203 55.37 1.24 32.81
CA ILE A 203 55.30 0.95 34.26
C ILE A 203 56.70 0.54 34.76
N PRO A 204 57.35 1.33 35.63
CA PRO A 204 58.63 0.95 36.24
C PRO A 204 58.51 -0.31 37.10
N LEU A 205 59.53 -1.17 37.12
CA LEU A 205 59.53 -2.45 37.85
C LEU A 205 59.26 -2.27 39.36
N ARG A 206 59.63 -1.12 39.92
CA ARG A 206 59.38 -0.77 41.32
C ARG A 206 57.91 -0.48 41.60
N GLU A 207 57.20 0.07 40.62
CA GLU A 207 55.80 0.47 40.73
C GLU A 207 54.82 -0.69 40.47
N VAL A 208 55.29 -1.77 39.85
CA VAL A 208 54.49 -3.01 39.67
C VAL A 208 53.96 -3.54 40.99
N LYS A 209 54.67 -3.34 42.11
CA LYS A 209 54.19 -3.74 43.44
C LYS A 209 52.94 -2.98 43.87
N ASN A 210 52.79 -1.73 43.43
CA ASN A 210 51.69 -0.83 43.77
C ASN A 210 50.43 -1.08 42.94
N LEU A 211 50.51 -1.92 41.90
CA LEU A 211 49.34 -2.32 41.11
C LEU A 211 48.36 -3.12 41.95
N THR A 212 47.07 -2.97 41.66
CA THR A 212 46.02 -3.79 42.28
C THR A 212 46.14 -5.25 41.83
N LYS A 213 45.42 -6.15 42.50
CA LYS A 213 45.42 -7.57 42.13
C LYS A 213 44.93 -7.77 40.68
N GLU A 214 43.85 -7.07 40.30
CA GLU A 214 43.31 -7.16 38.93
C GLU A 214 44.27 -6.60 37.88
N GLU A 215 44.98 -5.51 38.20
CA GLU A 215 45.98 -4.91 37.30
C GLU A 215 47.20 -5.80 37.09
N LYS A 216 47.61 -6.55 38.13
CA LYS A 216 48.68 -7.54 38.02
C LYS A 216 48.26 -8.71 37.14
N GLU A 217 47.07 -9.26 37.36
CA GLU A 217 46.51 -10.32 36.51
C GLU A 217 46.40 -9.87 35.05
N LEU A 218 46.00 -8.61 34.80
CA LEU A 218 45.98 -8.04 33.46
C LEU A 218 47.37 -7.91 32.85
N LEU A 219 48.34 -7.40 33.61
CA LEU A 219 49.72 -7.24 33.14
C LEU A 219 50.32 -8.60 32.75
N ASP A 220 50.14 -9.62 33.59
CA ASP A 220 50.63 -10.97 33.33
C ASP A 220 50.00 -11.54 32.05
N ALA A 221 48.69 -11.35 31.86
CA ALA A 221 47.99 -11.75 30.64
C ALA A 221 48.46 -10.95 29.41
N MET A 222 48.70 -9.65 29.54
CA MET A 222 49.23 -8.83 28.45
C MET A 222 50.67 -9.24 28.08
N VAL A 223 51.49 -9.63 29.05
CA VAL A 223 52.84 -10.12 28.80
C VAL A 223 52.81 -11.50 28.13
N SER A 224 51.93 -12.40 28.57
CA SER A 224 51.78 -13.73 27.95
C SER A 224 51.31 -13.66 26.50
N GLU A 225 50.41 -12.72 26.19
CA GLU A 225 49.90 -12.46 24.84
C GLU A 225 50.85 -11.60 23.98
N GLY A 226 51.98 -11.16 24.55
CA GLY A 226 52.95 -10.32 23.85
C GLY A 226 52.48 -8.89 23.57
N LEU A 227 51.44 -8.41 24.26
CA LEU A 227 50.95 -7.03 24.20
C LEU A 227 51.80 -6.07 25.04
N ALA A 228 52.51 -6.59 26.04
CA ALA A 228 53.46 -5.85 26.85
C ALA A 228 54.77 -6.63 27.00
N TYR A 229 55.90 -5.92 27.11
CA TYR A 229 57.21 -6.52 27.28
C TYR A 229 58.06 -5.74 28.29
N LEU A 230 59.03 -6.41 28.89
CA LEU A 230 60.00 -5.80 29.79
C LEU A 230 61.12 -5.14 28.98
N HIS A 231 61.24 -3.81 29.07
CA HIS A 231 62.27 -3.03 28.40
C HIS A 231 63.46 -2.76 29.33
N ALA A 232 64.65 -3.19 28.89
CA ALA A 232 65.94 -2.95 29.57
C ALA A 232 65.97 -3.35 31.06
N GLY A 233 65.11 -4.29 31.48
CA GLY A 233 64.99 -4.74 32.88
C GLY A 233 64.47 -3.68 33.86
N LYS A 234 63.99 -2.53 33.36
CA LYS A 234 63.62 -1.36 34.19
C LYS A 234 62.13 -1.08 34.22
N GLU A 235 61.44 -1.25 33.10
CA GLU A 235 60.03 -0.90 32.96
C GLU A 235 59.31 -1.77 31.92
N TYR A 236 58.00 -1.93 32.07
CA TYR A 236 57.16 -2.57 31.06
C TYR A 236 56.67 -1.54 30.04
N ARG A 237 56.65 -1.93 28.76
CA ARG A 237 56.14 -1.15 27.63
C ARG A 237 55.14 -1.95 26.81
N LEU A 238 54.24 -1.26 26.11
CA LEU A 238 53.37 -1.89 25.12
C LEU A 238 54.20 -2.27 23.88
N ALA A 239 53.87 -3.41 23.28
CA ALA A 239 54.48 -3.93 22.05
C ALA A 239 54.29 -3.00 20.84
#